data_AF-A0A6F9XL30-F1
#
_entry.id   AF-A0A6F9XL30-F1
#
_cell.length_a   1.000
_cell.length_b   1.000
_cell.length_c   1.000
_cell.angle_alpha   90.00
_cell.angle_beta   90.00
_cell.angle_gamma   90.00
#
_symmetry.space_group_name_H-M   'P 1'
#
loop_
_entity.id
_entity.type
_entity.pdbx_description
1 polymer ?
#
loop_
_entity_poly.entity_id
_entity_poly.type
_entity_poly.pdbx_seq_one_letter_code
_entity_poly.pdbx_strand_id
1 'polypeptide(L)' 'MEIQITIKVKLNLANAEIASSFTNTMEQYPLACNYVSEYIFNHILI' A
#
# COMPACT_ATOMS: atom_id res chain seq x y z
N MET A 1 10.50 -1.76 -19.06
CA MET A 1 11.64 -1.36 -18.22
C MET A 1 11.10 -1.25 -16.81
N GLU A 2 11.51 -2.13 -15.90
CA GLU A 2 10.99 -2.14 -14.52
C GLU A 2 11.91 -1.27 -13.66
N ILE A 3 11.34 -0.26 -13.00
CA ILE A 3 12.09 0.62 -12.08
C ILE A 3 11.72 0.19 -10.66
N GLN A 4 12.66 -0.47 -9.99
CA GLN A 4 12.47 -0.89 -8.60
C GLN A 4 12.91 0.25 -7.66
N ILE A 5 11.96 0.80 -6.91
CA ILE A 5 12.20 1.85 -5.91
C ILE A 5 11.98 1.24 -4.52
N THR A 6 13.02 1.24 -3.67
CA THR A 6 12.91 0.80 -2.27
C THR A 6 12.98 2.00 -1.34
N ILE A 7 11.91 2.25 -0.57
CA ILE A 7 11.84 3.33 0.41
C ILE A 7 11.85 2.73 1.81
N LYS A 8 12.83 3.11 2.63
CA LYS A 8 12.88 2.75 4.07
C LYS A 8 12.58 3.99 4.90
N VAL A 9 11.53 3.93 5.71
CA VAL A 9 11.14 5.02 6.62
C VAL A 9 11.13 4.50 8.05
N LYS A 10 11.70 5.27 8.98
CA LYS A 10 11.56 5.04 10.42
C LYS A 10 10.52 6.02 10.95
N LEU A 11 9.34 5.51 11.32
CA LEU A 11 8.25 6.30 11.86
C LEU A 11 8.28 6.24 13.39
N ASN A 12 8.11 7.39 14.04
CA ASN A 12 7.87 7.44 15.48
C ASN A 12 6.36 7.54 15.72
N LEU A 13 5.72 6.40 16.00
CA LEU A 13 4.29 6.33 16.26
C LEU A 13 4.06 6.48 17.77
N ALA A 14 3.62 7.67 18.18
CA ALA A 14 3.55 8.07 19.59
C ALA A 14 2.52 7.30 20.44
N ASN A 15 1.57 6.61 19.82
CA ASN A 15 0.51 5.85 20.49
C ASN A 15 0.43 4.43 19.88
N ALA A 16 0.33 3.41 20.74
CA ALA A 16 0.19 2.01 20.35
C ALA A 16 -1.06 1.75 19.48
N GLU A 17 -2.16 2.45 19.74
CA GLU A 17 -3.40 2.33 18.94
C GLU A 17 -3.22 2.87 17.52
N ILE A 18 -2.55 4.02 17.39
CA ILE A 18 -2.19 4.61 16.10
C ILE A 18 -1.19 3.71 15.37
N ALA A 19 -0.23 3.12 16.10
CA ALA A 19 0.73 2.20 15.55
C ALA A 19 0.07 0.94 14.98
N SER A 20 -0.86 0.34 15.73
CA SER A 20 -1.63 -0.81 15.26
C SER A 20 -2.47 -0.48 14.04
N SER A 21 -3.19 0.65 14.05
CA SER A 21 -4.01 1.09 12.92
C SER A 21 -3.16 1.37 11.67
N PHE A 22 -2.00 1.98 11.84
CA PHE A 22 -1.06 2.24 10.76
C PHE A 22 -0.52 0.93 10.15
N THR A 23 -0.06 -0.01 10.97
CA THR A 23 0.40 -1.33 10.50
C THR A 23 -0.68 -2.05 9.70
N ASN A 24 -1.90 -2.10 10.23
CA ASN A 24 -3.03 -2.73 9.53
C ASN A 24 -3.30 -2.05 8.17
N THR A 25 -3.27 -0.72 8.13
CA THR A 25 -3.48 0.04 6.88
C THR A 25 -2.36 -0.23 5.87
N MET A 26 -1.11 -0.30 6.33
CA MET A 26 0.06 -0.59 5.47
C MET A 26 0.04 -2.00 4.89
N GLU A 27 -0.53 -2.98 5.59
CA GLU A 27 -0.71 -4.34 5.07
C GLU A 27 -1.81 -4.39 4.00
N GLN A 28 -2.88 -3.60 4.18
CA GLN A 28 -4.00 -3.54 3.22
C GLN A 28 -3.68 -2.70 1.98
N TYR A 29 -2.82 -1.69 2.09
CA TYR A 29 -2.51 -0.77 0.99
C TYR A 29 -2.02 -1.47 -0.30
N PRO A 30 -1.03 -2.39 -0.26
CA PRO A 30 -0.62 -3.13 -1.45
C PRO A 30 -1.74 -3.97 -2.07
N LEU A 31 -2.59 -4.58 -1.23
CA LEU A 31 -3.73 -5.39 -1.69
C LEU A 31 -4.74 -4.51 -2.44
N ALA A 32 -5.05 -3.34 -1.92
CA ALA A 32 -5.94 -2.37 -2.55
C ALA A 32 -5.35 -1.85 -3.88
N CYS A 33 -4.06 -1.51 -3.90
CA CYS A 33 -3.37 -1.11 -5.14
C CYS A 33 -3.43 -2.20 -6.20
N ASN A 34 -3.18 -3.46 -5.82
CA ASN A 34 -3.26 -4.59 -6.74
C ASN A 34 -4.68 -4.78 -7.28
N TYR A 35 -5.69 -4.74 -6.40
CA TYR A 35 -7.09 -4.87 -6.81
C TYR A 35 -7.53 -3.77 -7.79
N VAL A 36 -7.21 -2.51 -7.49
CA VAL A 36 -7.56 -1.38 -8.37
C VAL A 36 -6.81 -1.48 -9.69
N SER A 37 -5.52 -1.84 -9.66
CA SER A 37 -4.72 -2.08 -10.86
C SER A 37 -5.36 -3.15 -11.73
N GLU A 38 -5.66 -4.32 -11.17
CA GLU A 38 -6.30 -5.43 -11.87
C GLU A 38 -7.66 -5.04 -12.44
N TYR A 39 -8.48 -4.32 -11.66
CA TYR A 39 -9.77 -3.84 -12.13
C TYR A 39 -9.64 -2.88 -13.33
N ILE A 40 -8.70 -1.94 -13.27
CA ILE A 40 -8.48 -1.00 -14.38
C ILE A 40 -7.99 -1.73 -15.63
N PHE A 41 -7.01 -2.62 -15.49
CA PHE A 41 -6.44 -3.37 -16.61
C PHE A 41 -7.43 -4.34 -17.25
N ASN A 42 -8.35 -4.93 -16.47
CA ASN A 42 -9.29 -5.94 -16.96
C ASN A 42 -10.68 -5.38 -17.32
N HIS A 43 -11.06 -4.19 -16.85
CA HIS A 43 -12.43 -3.67 -17.00
C HIS A 43 -12.56 -2.24 -17.52
N ILE A 44 -11.53 -1.39 -17.41
CA ILE A 44 -11.63 0.02 -17.81
C ILE A 44 -10.78 0.33 -19.07
N LEU A 45 -9.68 -0.40 -19.30
CA LEU A 45 -8.95 -0.29 -20.56
C LEU A 45 -9.60 -1.11 -21.68
N ILE A 46 -9.66 -0.47 -22.86
CA ILE A 46 -10.01 -0.98 -24.19
C ILE A 46 -9.19 -2.21 -24.56
#